data_AF-A0A178ZUH0-F1
#
_entry.id   AF-A0A178ZUH0-F1
#
_cell.length_a   1.000
_cell.length_b   1.000
_cell.length_c   1.000
_cell.angle_alpha   90.00
_cell.angle_beta   90.00
_cell.angle_gamma   90.00
#
_symmetry.space_group_name_H-M   'P 1'
#
loop_
_entity.id
_entity.type
_entity.pdbx_description
1 polymer ?
#
loop_
_entity_poly.entity_id
_entity_poly.type
_entity_poly.pdbx_seq_one_letter_code
_entity_poly.pdbx_strand_id
1 'polypeptide(L)'
;MTADEQQQTTDENDARVSAAGQIEYWGRQSVDVDGMLGGYGHLSRVDIQFSRNFLAKLRRLYPPVSSARSRGDGGSGSNKESSSSSSASLSTGDSSTGTGTGTSPTKSPTKYVFRSCLETGAGIGRVTLNLLASQCETIDVVEPVEKFTARLTAPDAPLVKSGQLRRVYNLPLQNWTPESLPSWENSTPPPPTTNGEPPIIEHGSEGARPGRYDLVWNQWCLDFLSSHELVRYFRSLIPLLAAPDGWIIVKQNVSTAGDKGDQDTFWEDECSVTRSDRHLRALFEQAGLVLVQTLRQTGFPERLLPVRMYALRPAAWAGRAGGGRSEGVKG
;
A
#
# COMPACT_ATOMS: atom_id res chain seq x y z
N MET A 1 -10.69 27.35 -20.06
CA MET A 1 -9.86 28.12 -19.11
C MET A 1 -8.43 28.17 -19.62
N THR A 2 -7.75 29.30 -19.40
CA THR A 2 -6.31 29.44 -19.62
C THR A 2 -5.52 28.69 -18.54
N ALA A 3 -4.20 28.53 -18.73
CA ALA A 3 -3.35 27.92 -17.71
C ALA A 3 -3.34 28.74 -16.41
N ASP A 4 -3.34 30.08 -16.52
CA ASP A 4 -3.34 30.99 -15.37
C ASP A 4 -4.65 30.90 -14.57
N GLU A 5 -5.81 30.79 -15.24
CA GLU A 5 -7.11 30.59 -14.60
C GLU A 5 -7.18 29.24 -13.86
N GLN A 6 -6.60 28.19 -14.45
CA GLN A 6 -6.52 26.86 -13.80
C GLN A 6 -5.62 26.90 -12.55
N GLN A 7 -4.49 27.61 -12.63
CA GLN A 7 -3.59 27.77 -11.48
C GLN A 7 -4.26 28.58 -10.37
N GLN A 8 -4.91 29.70 -10.71
CA GLN A 8 -5.63 30.51 -9.73
C GLN A 8 -6.72 29.71 -9.00
N THR A 9 -7.53 28.94 -9.74
CA THR A 9 -8.57 28.09 -9.13
C THR A 9 -7.96 27.04 -8.20
N THR A 10 -6.80 26.47 -8.58
CA THR A 10 -6.07 25.51 -7.75
C THR A 10 -5.60 26.16 -6.45
N ASP A 11 -5.02 27.36 -6.53
CA ASP A 11 -4.53 28.10 -5.37
C ASP A 11 -5.68 28.49 -4.42
N GLU A 12 -6.83 28.90 -4.97
CA GLU A 12 -8.04 29.21 -4.21
C GLU A 12 -8.59 27.96 -3.48
N ASN A 13 -8.63 26.81 -4.15
CA ASN A 13 -9.05 25.55 -3.53
C ASN A 13 -8.07 25.09 -2.43
N ASP A 14 -6.77 25.14 -2.70
CA ASP A 14 -5.73 24.75 -1.73
C ASP A 14 -5.73 25.64 -0.49
N ALA A 15 -5.97 26.95 -0.64
CA ALA A 15 -6.04 27.89 0.47
C ALA A 15 -7.19 27.61 1.46
N ARG A 16 -8.18 26.81 1.04
CA ARG A 16 -9.38 26.49 1.82
C ARG A 16 -9.31 25.12 2.49
N VAL A 17 -8.28 24.33 2.19
CA VAL A 17 -8.00 23.08 2.90
C VAL A 17 -7.72 23.39 4.37
N SER A 18 -8.40 22.70 5.29
CA SER A 18 -8.31 22.97 6.73
C SER A 18 -8.33 21.68 7.54
N ALA A 19 -7.21 21.34 8.17
CA ALA A 19 -7.13 20.17 9.05
C ALA A 19 -8.11 20.25 10.22
N ALA A 20 -8.34 21.46 10.76
CA ALA A 20 -9.31 21.66 11.84
C ALA A 20 -10.75 21.37 11.38
N GLY A 21 -11.14 21.90 10.21
CA GLY A 21 -12.47 21.64 9.64
C GLY A 21 -12.68 20.17 9.31
N GLN A 22 -11.64 19.50 8.80
CA GLN A 22 -11.66 18.06 8.51
C GLN A 22 -11.84 17.22 9.78
N ILE A 23 -11.10 17.51 10.85
CA ILE A 23 -11.26 16.84 12.15
C ILE A 23 -12.67 17.04 12.68
N GLU A 24 -13.21 18.25 12.55
CA GLU A 24 -14.56 18.58 13.00
C GLU A 24 -15.63 17.77 12.24
N TYR A 25 -15.53 17.70 10.91
CA TYR A 25 -16.40 16.91 10.06
C TYR A 25 -16.32 15.42 10.38
N TRP A 26 -15.12 14.83 10.33
CA TRP A 26 -14.92 13.41 10.59
C TRP A 26 -15.20 13.03 12.05
N GLY A 27 -14.98 13.95 12.99
CA GLY A 27 -15.34 13.83 14.39
C GLY A 27 -16.84 13.59 14.63
N ARG A 28 -17.72 13.92 13.67
CA ARG A 28 -19.16 13.68 13.75
C ARG A 28 -19.62 12.37 13.11
N GLN A 29 -18.80 11.74 12.27
CA GLN A 29 -19.22 10.53 11.55
C GLN A 29 -19.37 9.31 12.48
N SER A 30 -20.22 8.36 12.09
CA SER A 30 -20.40 7.10 12.81
C SER A 30 -19.12 6.24 12.75
N VAL A 31 -18.92 5.41 13.79
CA VAL A 31 -17.77 4.49 13.91
C VAL A 31 -18.11 3.15 13.25
N ASP A 32 -18.50 3.19 11.98
CA ASP A 32 -18.87 2.03 11.17
C ASP A 32 -18.51 2.21 9.69
N VAL A 33 -18.78 1.19 8.88
CA VAL A 33 -18.41 1.17 7.46
C VAL A 33 -19.23 2.20 6.65
N ASP A 34 -20.45 2.52 7.07
CA ASP A 34 -21.26 3.54 6.39
C ASP A 34 -20.71 4.94 6.68
N GLY A 35 -20.32 5.24 7.91
CA GLY A 35 -19.67 6.51 8.28
C GLY A 35 -18.37 6.73 7.51
N MET A 36 -17.56 5.69 7.33
CA MET A 36 -16.32 5.78 6.53
C MET A 36 -16.56 5.97 5.03
N LEU A 37 -17.75 5.61 4.54
CA LEU A 37 -18.08 5.61 3.12
C LEU A 37 -19.22 6.59 2.80
N GLY A 38 -19.52 7.55 3.68
CA GLY A 38 -20.56 8.55 3.44
C GLY A 38 -21.95 7.95 3.12
N GLY A 39 -22.32 6.85 3.79
CA GLY A 39 -23.58 6.12 3.54
C GLY A 39 -23.51 5.10 2.40
N TYR A 40 -22.33 4.86 1.82
CA TYR A 40 -22.13 3.88 0.75
C TYR A 40 -21.46 2.58 1.24
N GLY A 41 -21.75 2.12 2.47
CA GLY A 41 -21.12 0.94 3.05
C GLY A 41 -21.30 -0.34 2.26
N HIS A 42 -22.41 -0.46 1.51
CA HIS A 42 -22.68 -1.54 0.56
C HIS A 42 -21.62 -1.67 -0.55
N LEU A 43 -20.85 -0.61 -0.85
CA LEU A 43 -19.76 -0.64 -1.82
C LEU A 43 -18.45 -1.21 -1.27
N SER A 44 -18.33 -1.38 0.05
CA SER A 44 -17.08 -1.83 0.68
C SER A 44 -16.57 -3.16 0.13
N ARG A 45 -17.45 -4.14 -0.12
CA ARG A 45 -17.04 -5.45 -0.63
C ARG A 45 -16.44 -5.38 -2.04
N VAL A 46 -17.07 -4.64 -2.95
CA VAL A 46 -16.60 -4.50 -4.33
C VAL A 46 -15.33 -3.63 -4.39
N ASP A 47 -15.22 -2.61 -3.53
CA ASP A 47 -14.01 -1.82 -3.33
C ASP A 47 -12.81 -2.70 -2.93
N ILE A 48 -12.96 -3.48 -1.86
CA ILE A 48 -11.89 -4.35 -1.32
C ILE A 48 -11.50 -5.43 -2.31
N GLN A 49 -12.47 -6.06 -2.99
CA GLN A 49 -12.17 -7.09 -3.98
C GLN A 49 -11.38 -6.53 -5.15
N PHE A 50 -11.72 -5.34 -5.64
CA PHE A 50 -10.98 -4.69 -6.71
C PHE A 50 -9.55 -4.35 -6.28
N SER A 51 -9.38 -3.82 -5.06
CA SER A 51 -8.06 -3.54 -4.48
C SER A 51 -7.18 -4.80 -4.36
N ARG A 52 -7.76 -5.94 -3.96
CA ARG A 52 -7.06 -7.23 -3.92
C ARG A 52 -6.60 -7.67 -5.31
N ASN A 53 -7.46 -7.55 -6.32
CA ASN A 53 -7.13 -7.90 -7.70
C ASN A 53 -6.02 -7.00 -8.26
N PHE A 54 -6.06 -5.70 -7.93
CA PHE A 54 -5.02 -4.74 -8.31
C PHE A 54 -3.65 -5.14 -7.75
N LEU A 55 -3.56 -5.43 -6.45
CA LEU A 55 -2.32 -5.90 -5.82
C LEU A 55 -1.82 -7.21 -6.43
N ALA A 56 -2.72 -8.18 -6.67
CA ALA A 56 -2.35 -9.43 -7.34
C ALA A 56 -1.80 -9.20 -8.75
N LYS A 57 -2.39 -8.28 -9.53
CA LYS A 57 -1.90 -7.88 -10.85
C LYS A 57 -0.52 -7.25 -10.76
N LEU A 58 -0.29 -6.33 -9.84
CA LEU A 58 1.03 -5.69 -9.65
C LEU A 58 2.12 -6.72 -9.37
N ARG A 59 1.88 -7.64 -8.43
CA ARG A 59 2.86 -8.70 -8.10
C ARG A 59 3.22 -9.58 -9.29
N ARG A 60 2.23 -9.87 -10.13
CA ARG A 60 2.44 -10.70 -11.33
C ARG A 60 3.26 -9.98 -12.39
N LEU A 61 3.01 -8.67 -12.59
CA LEU A 61 3.71 -7.87 -13.60
C LEU A 61 5.10 -7.41 -13.14
N TYR A 62 5.27 -7.22 -11.83
CA TYR A 62 6.48 -6.69 -11.22
C TYR A 62 6.90 -7.57 -10.03
N PRO A 63 7.39 -8.80 -10.30
CA PRO A 63 7.84 -9.71 -9.25
C PRO A 63 9.04 -9.10 -8.49
N PRO A 64 9.15 -9.32 -7.15
CA PRO A 64 10.25 -8.78 -6.37
C PRO A 64 11.61 -9.23 -6.89
N VAL A 65 12.62 -8.34 -6.86
CA VAL A 65 13.97 -8.67 -7.38
C VAL A 65 14.59 -9.89 -6.67
N SER A 66 14.27 -10.11 -5.39
CA SER A 66 14.71 -11.29 -4.65
C SER A 66 14.20 -12.62 -5.22
N SER A 67 13.06 -12.61 -5.94
CA SER A 67 12.49 -13.82 -6.56
C SER A 67 13.21 -14.20 -7.88
N ALA A 68 13.81 -13.24 -8.58
CA ALA A 68 14.53 -13.47 -9.84
C ALA A 68 15.87 -14.20 -9.64
N ARG A 69 16.55 -13.98 -8.51
CA ARG A 69 17.85 -14.63 -8.20
C ARG A 69 17.72 -16.14 -7.93
N SER A 70 16.53 -16.66 -7.62
CA SER A 70 16.32 -18.10 -7.41
C SER A 70 16.13 -18.92 -8.69
N ARG A 71 15.95 -18.26 -9.85
CA ARG A 71 15.62 -18.91 -11.13
C ARG A 71 16.77 -18.97 -12.13
N GLY A 72 17.99 -18.62 -11.72
CA GLY A 72 19.14 -18.51 -12.63
C GLY A 72 20.43 -19.08 -12.05
N ASP A 73 20.45 -20.38 -11.75
CA ASP A 73 21.68 -21.18 -11.78
C ASP A 73 21.31 -22.67 -11.87
N GLY A 74 21.16 -23.17 -13.10
CA GLY A 74 20.69 -24.54 -13.34
C GLY A 74 20.43 -24.78 -14.82
N GLY A 75 21.48 -24.71 -15.64
CA GLY A 75 21.37 -24.90 -17.08
C GLY A 75 22.71 -25.08 -17.77
N SER A 76 23.49 -26.08 -17.36
CA SER A 76 24.49 -26.71 -18.23
C SER A 76 23.93 -28.04 -18.72
N GLY A 77 24.18 -28.34 -19.99
CA GLY A 77 23.37 -29.21 -20.83
C GLY A 77 23.43 -30.71 -20.52
N SER A 78 22.44 -31.43 -21.01
CA SER A 78 22.65 -32.49 -22.02
C SER A 78 21.30 -33.05 -22.48
N ASN A 79 21.05 -32.93 -23.78
CA ASN A 79 20.03 -33.71 -24.47
C ASN A 79 20.49 -35.17 -24.53
N LYS A 80 19.64 -36.10 -24.07
CA LYS A 80 19.53 -37.45 -24.61
C LYS A 80 18.07 -37.92 -24.54
N GLU A 81 17.55 -38.28 -25.70
CA GLU A 81 16.29 -39.00 -25.90
C GLU A 81 16.44 -40.47 -25.44
N SER A 82 15.37 -41.06 -24.89
CA SER A 82 14.74 -42.30 -25.42
C SER A 82 13.73 -42.94 -24.43
N SER A 83 12.52 -43.14 -24.96
CA SER A 83 11.59 -44.28 -24.82
C SER A 83 11.38 -45.09 -23.51
N SER A 84 10.09 -45.11 -23.12
CA SER A 84 9.21 -46.28 -22.86
C SER A 84 9.29 -47.14 -21.58
N SER A 85 8.08 -47.36 -21.05
CA SER A 85 7.50 -48.56 -20.43
C SER A 85 7.57 -48.78 -18.90
N SER A 86 6.37 -48.69 -18.30
CA SER A 86 5.67 -49.66 -17.44
C SER A 86 6.42 -50.46 -16.35
N SER A 87 5.88 -50.35 -15.13
CA SER A 87 5.34 -51.44 -14.29
C SER A 87 5.75 -51.40 -12.81
N ALA A 88 4.85 -51.92 -11.99
CA ALA A 88 4.75 -51.83 -10.55
C ALA A 88 5.73 -52.72 -9.77
N SER A 89 5.99 -52.40 -8.51
CA SER A 89 6.03 -53.39 -7.42
C SER A 89 6.15 -52.74 -6.03
N LEU A 90 5.47 -53.37 -5.06
CA LEU A 90 5.56 -53.15 -3.62
C LEU A 90 6.74 -53.96 -3.03
N SER A 91 7.39 -53.43 -1.98
CA SER A 91 7.85 -54.17 -0.77
C SER A 91 8.47 -53.16 0.22
N THR A 92 7.87 -52.91 1.39
CA THR A 92 8.24 -53.44 2.73
C THR A 92 9.74 -53.39 3.09
N GLY A 93 10.06 -52.73 4.20
CA GLY A 93 11.11 -53.21 5.11
C GLY A 93 12.25 -52.24 5.45
N ASP A 94 12.19 -51.77 6.69
CA ASP A 94 13.28 -51.70 7.66
C ASP A 94 14.16 -50.44 7.82
N SER A 95 14.43 -50.25 9.10
CA SER A 95 15.11 -49.23 9.86
C SER A 95 16.61 -49.21 9.55
N SER A 96 17.21 -48.03 9.47
CA SER A 96 18.56 -47.83 9.99
C SER A 96 18.86 -46.36 10.25
N THR A 97 19.52 -46.20 11.38
CA THR A 97 20.21 -45.02 11.92
C THR A 97 21.10 -44.32 10.89
N GLY A 98 20.91 -43.00 10.73
CA GLY A 98 21.78 -42.15 9.93
C GLY A 98 21.95 -40.78 10.57
N THR A 99 23.12 -40.55 11.17
CA THR A 99 23.64 -39.25 11.57
C THR A 99 23.68 -38.31 10.37
N GLY A 100 22.80 -37.29 10.38
CA GLY A 100 22.66 -36.30 9.31
C GLY A 100 23.12 -34.92 9.75
N THR A 101 24.17 -34.46 9.09
CA THR A 101 24.73 -33.12 9.03
C THR A 101 23.68 -31.99 9.13
N GLY A 102 24.02 -30.96 9.91
CA GLY A 102 23.24 -29.75 10.10
C GLY A 102 22.88 -29.10 8.77
N THR A 103 21.62 -29.28 8.38
CA THR A 103 21.00 -28.56 7.27
C THR A 103 20.59 -27.21 7.84
N SER A 104 21.21 -26.14 7.35
CA SER A 104 20.76 -24.77 7.62
C SER A 104 19.24 -24.67 7.42
N PRO A 105 18.48 -24.06 8.34
CA PRO A 105 17.04 -23.99 8.23
C PRO A 105 16.71 -23.18 6.97
N THR A 106 16.15 -23.85 5.97
CA THR A 106 15.55 -23.20 4.81
C THR A 106 14.40 -22.34 5.33
N LYS A 107 14.57 -21.01 5.28
CA LYS A 107 13.54 -20.04 5.71
C LYS A 107 12.22 -20.42 5.04
N SER A 108 11.23 -20.83 5.84
CA SER A 108 9.88 -21.03 5.33
C SER A 108 9.40 -19.72 4.68
N PRO A 109 8.79 -19.75 3.48
CA PRO A 109 8.33 -18.54 2.84
C PRO A 109 7.29 -17.86 3.75
N THR A 110 7.47 -16.56 4.01
CA THR A 110 6.54 -15.78 4.84
C THR A 110 5.13 -15.91 4.29
N LYS A 111 4.13 -16.15 5.15
CA LYS A 111 2.70 -16.18 4.78
C LYS A 111 2.26 -14.89 4.07
N TYR A 112 2.88 -13.77 4.42
CA TYR A 112 2.53 -12.44 3.93
C TYR A 112 3.30 -12.07 2.67
N VAL A 113 2.67 -11.23 1.88
CA VAL A 113 3.22 -10.68 0.64
C VAL A 113 4.22 -9.57 0.92
N PHE A 114 3.88 -8.72 1.87
CA PHE A 114 4.62 -7.55 2.30
C PHE A 114 5.00 -7.74 3.77
N ARG A 115 6.22 -7.37 4.15
CA ARG A 115 6.68 -7.43 5.54
C ARG A 115 6.13 -6.26 6.36
N SER A 116 6.07 -5.09 5.74
CA SER A 116 5.63 -3.88 6.44
C SER A 116 4.78 -2.98 5.55
N CYS A 117 3.71 -2.46 6.14
CA CYS A 117 2.81 -1.52 5.50
C CYS A 117 2.59 -0.27 6.34
N LEU A 118 2.44 0.88 5.68
CA LEU A 118 1.86 2.09 6.25
C LEU A 118 0.51 2.34 5.58
N GLU A 119 -0.56 2.43 6.36
CA GLU A 119 -1.87 2.88 5.91
C GLU A 119 -2.14 4.29 6.44
N THR A 120 -2.52 5.22 5.58
CA THR A 120 -2.87 6.59 5.97
C THR A 120 -4.35 6.86 5.72
N GLY A 121 -4.97 7.61 6.64
CA GLY A 121 -6.43 7.79 6.68
C GLY A 121 -7.17 6.46 6.87
N ALA A 122 -6.70 5.63 7.81
CA ALA A 122 -7.25 4.29 7.98
C ALA A 122 -8.70 4.28 8.50
N GLY A 123 -9.16 5.37 9.12
CA GLY A 123 -10.43 5.44 9.82
C GLY A 123 -10.54 4.30 10.84
N ILE A 124 -11.65 3.57 10.79
CA ILE A 124 -11.88 2.40 11.66
C ILE A 124 -11.07 1.16 11.27
N GLY A 125 -10.17 1.29 10.30
CA GLY A 125 -9.38 0.21 9.68
C GLY A 125 -10.18 -0.70 8.76
N ARG A 126 -11.12 -0.13 8.00
CA ARG A 126 -11.92 -0.87 7.00
C ARG A 126 -11.00 -1.57 6.00
N VAL A 127 -10.01 -0.87 5.46
CA VAL A 127 -9.04 -1.44 4.52
C VAL A 127 -7.99 -2.26 5.27
N THR A 128 -7.51 -1.77 6.42
CA THR A 128 -6.60 -2.51 7.31
C THR A 128 -7.06 -3.96 7.51
N LEU A 129 -8.28 -4.15 7.99
CA LEU A 129 -8.80 -5.43 8.42
C LEU A 129 -9.21 -6.33 7.24
N ASN A 130 -9.77 -5.75 6.18
CA ASN A 130 -10.37 -6.52 5.08
C ASN A 130 -9.46 -6.72 3.87
N LEU A 131 -8.32 -6.03 3.83
CA LEU A 131 -7.31 -6.15 2.78
C LEU A 131 -5.92 -6.37 3.38
N LEU A 132 -5.38 -5.37 4.09
CA LEU A 132 -3.95 -5.30 4.42
C LEU A 132 -3.53 -6.38 5.42
N ALA A 133 -4.36 -6.72 6.39
CA ALA A 133 -4.11 -7.80 7.37
C ALA A 133 -3.81 -9.16 6.73
N SER A 134 -4.34 -9.41 5.53
CA SER A 134 -4.07 -10.64 4.76
C SER A 134 -2.81 -10.57 3.89
N GLN A 135 -2.28 -9.37 3.67
CA GLN A 135 -1.16 -9.12 2.74
C GLN A 135 0.12 -8.74 3.49
N CYS A 136 0.02 -8.18 4.69
CA CYS A 136 1.11 -7.51 5.39
C CYS A 136 1.40 -8.18 6.74
N GLU A 137 2.68 -8.41 7.03
CA GLU A 137 3.14 -8.96 8.31
C GLU A 137 3.03 -7.94 9.45
N THR A 138 3.39 -6.68 9.19
CA THR A 138 3.22 -5.56 10.14
C THR A 138 2.57 -4.37 9.46
N ILE A 139 1.79 -3.60 10.23
CA ILE A 139 1.03 -2.45 9.76
C ILE A 139 1.19 -1.29 10.75
N ASP A 140 1.58 -0.13 10.23
CA ASP A 140 1.45 1.17 10.90
C ASP A 140 0.25 1.92 10.31
N VAL A 141 -0.44 2.70 11.15
CA VAL A 141 -1.64 3.47 10.78
C VAL A 141 -1.46 4.94 11.11
N VAL A 142 -1.83 5.83 10.18
CA VAL A 142 -2.04 7.27 10.44
C VAL A 142 -3.53 7.58 10.30
N GLU A 143 -4.13 8.17 11.32
CA GLU A 143 -5.55 8.52 11.34
C GLU A 143 -5.82 9.62 12.39
N PRO A 144 -6.20 10.85 12.00
CA PRO A 144 -6.37 11.96 12.94
C PRO A 144 -7.45 11.73 14.01
N VAL A 145 -8.51 11.00 13.71
CA VAL A 145 -9.69 10.89 14.60
C VAL A 145 -9.56 9.65 15.49
N GLU A 146 -9.13 9.86 16.73
CA GLU A 146 -8.80 8.79 17.70
C GLU A 146 -9.95 7.80 17.95
N LYS A 147 -11.21 8.26 17.98
CA LYS A 147 -12.36 7.35 18.17
C LYS A 147 -12.46 6.27 17.08
N PHE A 148 -11.88 6.50 15.89
CA PHE A 148 -11.84 5.49 14.84
C PHE A 148 -10.75 4.44 15.10
N THR A 149 -9.56 4.87 15.50
CA THR A 149 -8.44 3.95 15.77
C THR A 149 -8.60 3.18 17.07
N ALA A 150 -9.42 3.64 18.02
CA ALA A 150 -9.71 2.94 19.27
C ALA A 150 -10.13 1.47 19.03
N ARG A 151 -10.82 1.19 17.92
CA ARG A 151 -11.20 -0.19 17.53
C ARG A 151 -10.01 -1.05 17.12
N LEU A 152 -8.97 -0.44 16.55
CA LEU A 152 -7.76 -1.12 16.11
C LEU A 152 -6.80 -1.37 17.28
N THR A 153 -6.78 -0.49 18.27
CA THR A 153 -5.86 -0.53 19.42
C THR A 153 -6.44 -1.21 20.66
N ALA A 154 -7.72 -1.58 20.65
CA ALA A 154 -8.34 -2.32 21.75
C ALA A 154 -7.54 -3.60 22.08
N PRO A 155 -7.34 -3.96 23.37
CA PRO A 155 -6.53 -5.13 23.74
C PRO A 155 -6.98 -6.44 23.08
N ASP A 156 -8.27 -6.55 22.81
CA ASP A 156 -8.86 -7.73 22.19
C ASP A 156 -8.92 -7.67 20.64
N ALA A 157 -8.52 -6.54 20.03
CA ALA A 157 -8.55 -6.33 18.59
C ALA A 157 -7.69 -7.37 17.86
N PRO A 158 -8.14 -7.90 16.71
CA PRO A 158 -7.43 -8.97 16.01
C PRO A 158 -5.96 -8.65 15.69
N LEU A 159 -5.67 -7.40 15.30
CA LEU A 159 -4.32 -6.98 14.91
C LEU A 159 -3.39 -6.75 16.10
N VAL A 160 -3.94 -6.42 17.27
CA VAL A 160 -3.18 -6.36 18.52
C VAL A 160 -2.81 -7.77 18.96
N LYS A 161 -3.79 -8.68 19.01
CA LYS A 161 -3.57 -10.10 19.37
C LYS A 161 -2.60 -10.81 18.43
N SER A 162 -2.64 -10.51 17.14
CA SER A 162 -1.73 -11.13 16.16
C SER A 162 -0.34 -10.49 16.13
N GLY A 163 -0.14 -9.34 16.80
CA GLY A 163 1.09 -8.56 16.72
C GLY A 163 1.28 -7.81 15.39
N GLN A 164 0.28 -7.79 14.50
CA GLN A 164 0.38 -7.16 13.19
C GLN A 164 0.27 -5.63 13.25
N LEU A 165 -0.56 -5.07 14.15
CA LEU A 165 -0.59 -3.61 14.34
C LEU A 165 0.63 -3.22 15.16
N ARG A 166 1.51 -2.39 14.58
CA ARG A 166 2.76 -1.97 15.23
C ARG A 166 2.63 -0.57 15.81
N ARG A 167 2.25 0.43 15.01
CA ARG A 167 2.07 1.82 15.46
C ARG A 167 0.78 2.44 14.98
N VAL A 168 0.20 3.31 15.79
CA VAL A 168 -0.87 4.22 15.41
C VAL A 168 -0.43 5.65 15.68
N TYR A 169 -0.71 6.52 14.72
CA TYR A 169 -0.42 7.95 14.74
C TYR A 169 -1.74 8.72 14.66
N ASN A 170 -2.23 9.20 15.79
CA ASN A 170 -3.42 10.05 15.83
C ASN A 170 -3.11 11.52 15.56
N LEU A 171 -2.81 11.84 14.31
CA LEU A 171 -2.62 13.21 13.85
C LEU A 171 -3.02 13.39 12.37
N PRO A 172 -3.32 14.63 11.94
CA PRO A 172 -3.59 14.93 10.55
C PRO A 172 -2.40 14.61 9.66
N LEU A 173 -2.66 14.17 8.43
CA LEU A 173 -1.61 13.81 7.48
C LEU A 173 -0.74 15.02 7.09
N GLN A 174 -1.31 16.23 7.17
CA GLN A 174 -0.63 17.52 7.03
C GLN A 174 0.51 17.68 8.03
N ASN A 175 0.37 17.11 9.23
CA ASN A 175 1.32 17.23 10.33
C ASN A 175 2.22 16.00 10.48
N TRP A 176 1.89 14.90 9.80
CA TRP A 176 2.65 13.66 9.93
C TRP A 176 4.01 13.75 9.26
N THR A 177 5.00 13.16 9.92
CA THR A 177 6.36 12.95 9.43
C THR A 177 6.87 11.57 9.85
N PRO A 178 7.92 11.03 9.20
CA PRO A 178 8.52 9.76 9.59
C PRO A 178 9.07 9.68 11.03
N GLU A 179 9.33 10.85 11.64
CA GLU A 179 9.83 11.06 13.00
C GLU A 179 8.72 11.35 14.02
N SER A 180 7.46 11.45 13.57
CA SER A 180 6.33 11.64 14.48
C SER A 180 6.31 10.52 15.52
N LEU A 181 5.93 10.86 16.75
CA LEU A 181 5.76 9.89 17.82
C LEU A 181 4.38 9.22 17.68
N PRO A 182 4.29 7.89 17.82
CA PRO A 182 3.01 7.20 17.80
C PRO A 182 2.20 7.53 19.05
N SER A 183 0.89 7.68 18.90
CA SER A 183 -0.06 7.76 20.04
C SER A 183 -0.24 6.39 20.69
N TRP A 184 -0.03 5.32 19.93
CA TRP A 184 -0.05 3.95 20.42
C TRP A 184 1.01 3.12 19.70
N GLU A 185 1.75 2.29 20.44
CA GLU A 185 2.70 1.33 19.90
C GLU A 185 2.49 -0.02 20.60
N ASN A 186 2.55 -1.10 19.82
CA ASN A 186 2.38 -2.43 20.36
C ASN A 186 3.57 -2.77 21.25
N SER A 187 3.31 -2.96 22.54
CA SER A 187 4.30 -3.40 23.53
C SER A 187 4.53 -4.91 23.50
N THR A 188 3.70 -5.67 22.78
CA THR A 188 3.89 -7.10 22.57
C THR A 188 5.01 -7.28 21.55
N PRO A 189 6.12 -7.97 21.89
CA PRO A 189 7.16 -8.26 20.91
C PRO A 189 6.53 -9.05 19.75
N PRO A 190 6.98 -8.85 18.50
CA PRO A 190 6.42 -9.58 17.37
C PRO A 190 6.50 -11.08 17.65
N PRO A 191 5.52 -11.89 17.20
CA PRO A 191 5.60 -13.33 17.35
C PRO A 191 6.97 -13.79 16.87
N PRO A 192 7.66 -14.69 17.61
CA PRO A 192 8.98 -15.13 17.23
C PRO A 192 8.92 -15.53 15.76
N THR A 193 9.86 -15.01 14.97
CA THR A 193 10.09 -15.58 13.64
C THR A 193 10.25 -17.08 13.82
N THR A 194 9.90 -17.90 12.83
CA THR A 194 9.87 -19.38 12.94
C THR A 194 11.18 -20.03 13.45
N ASN A 195 12.24 -19.23 13.67
CA ASN A 195 13.54 -19.64 14.20
C ASN A 195 13.84 -19.11 15.62
N GLY A 196 12.89 -18.51 16.35
CA GLY A 196 13.10 -18.08 17.74
C GLY A 196 14.01 -16.85 17.91
N GLU A 197 14.42 -16.19 16.83
CA GLU A 197 15.18 -14.94 16.92
C GLU A 197 14.23 -13.73 16.99
N PRO A 198 14.52 -12.75 17.88
CA PRO A 198 13.79 -11.50 17.91
C PRO A 198 13.96 -10.78 16.57
N PRO A 199 12.95 -10.04 16.10
CA PRO A 199 13.10 -9.22 14.92
C PRO A 199 14.13 -8.16 15.22
N ILE A 200 15.25 -8.24 14.50
CA ILE A 200 16.32 -7.26 14.63
C ILE A 200 15.75 -5.93 14.15
N ILE A 201 15.59 -4.96 15.07
CA ILE A 201 15.48 -3.54 14.70
C ILE A 201 16.88 -3.13 14.27
N GLU A 202 17.23 -3.53 13.06
CA GLU A 202 18.58 -3.40 12.56
C GLU A 202 18.76 -2.00 11.98
N HIS A 203 19.17 -1.08 12.84
CA HIS A 203 19.94 0.08 12.39
C HIS A 203 21.29 -0.45 11.85
N GLY A 204 21.33 -0.74 10.55
CA GLY A 204 22.57 -0.83 9.79
C GLY A 204 23.37 -2.14 9.84
N SER A 205 22.74 -3.32 9.71
CA SER A 205 23.52 -4.50 9.28
C SER A 205 23.71 -4.49 7.76
N GLU A 206 24.88 -4.95 7.33
CA GLU A 206 25.17 -5.27 5.93
C GLU A 206 24.26 -6.44 5.49
N GLY A 207 23.11 -6.11 4.90
CA GLY A 207 22.11 -7.08 4.45
C GLY A 207 20.67 -6.60 4.59
N ALA A 208 20.41 -5.59 5.43
CA ALA A 208 19.10 -4.98 5.57
C ALA A 208 18.68 -4.25 4.27
N ARG A 209 17.46 -4.53 3.80
CA ARG A 209 16.88 -3.76 2.68
C ARG A 209 16.73 -2.30 3.13
N PRO A 210 17.24 -1.32 2.37
CA PRO A 210 17.04 0.08 2.73
C PRO A 210 15.56 0.44 2.58
N GLY A 211 14.95 0.94 3.66
CA GLY A 211 13.55 1.40 3.72
C GLY A 211 12.70 0.70 4.80
N ARG A 212 11.67 1.39 5.28
CA ARG A 212 10.77 0.97 6.37
C ARG A 212 9.55 0.19 5.89
N TYR A 213 9.02 0.49 4.70
CA TYR A 213 7.74 -0.02 4.20
C TYR A 213 7.85 -0.67 2.82
N ASP A 214 7.36 -1.89 2.68
CA ASP A 214 7.18 -2.52 1.37
C ASP A 214 5.92 -1.97 0.64
N LEU A 215 4.93 -1.52 1.42
CA LEU A 215 3.67 -0.99 0.91
C LEU A 215 3.24 0.27 1.69
N VAL A 216 2.99 1.37 1.00
CA VAL A 216 2.23 2.50 1.56
C VAL A 216 0.88 2.55 0.86
N TRP A 217 -0.20 2.50 1.65
CA TRP A 217 -1.57 2.50 1.15
C TRP A 217 -2.28 3.80 1.53
N ASN A 218 -2.81 4.49 0.52
CA ASN A 218 -3.57 5.73 0.68
C ASN A 218 -4.92 5.54 -0.02
N GLN A 219 -6.02 5.60 0.72
CA GLN A 219 -7.35 5.49 0.14
C GLN A 219 -8.29 6.53 0.72
N TRP A 220 -8.85 7.38 -0.15
CA TRP A 220 -9.79 8.45 0.23
C TRP A 220 -9.31 9.36 1.36
N CYS A 221 -8.00 9.63 1.41
CA CYS A 221 -7.39 10.42 2.48
C CYS A 221 -6.52 11.58 1.97
N LEU A 222 -6.26 11.66 0.65
CA LEU A 222 -5.32 12.63 0.07
C LEU A 222 -5.98 13.93 -0.37
N ASP A 223 -7.30 13.94 -0.51
CA ASP A 223 -8.08 15.14 -0.86
C ASP A 223 -8.06 16.17 0.28
N PHE A 224 -7.66 15.73 1.48
CA PHE A 224 -7.51 16.55 2.67
C PHE A 224 -6.18 17.32 2.73
N LEU A 225 -5.24 17.05 1.83
CA LEU A 225 -3.99 17.80 1.70
C LEU A 225 -4.13 18.86 0.60
N SER A 226 -3.54 20.05 0.80
CA SER A 226 -3.26 20.97 -0.32
C SER A 226 -2.25 20.35 -1.29
N SER A 227 -2.10 20.91 -2.48
CA SER A 227 -1.19 20.37 -3.50
C SER A 227 0.27 20.40 -3.01
N HIS A 228 0.66 21.47 -2.31
CA HIS A 228 1.99 21.58 -1.69
C HIS A 228 2.20 20.52 -0.59
N GLU A 229 1.22 20.33 0.31
CA GLU A 229 1.32 19.31 1.36
C GLU A 229 1.32 17.89 0.79
N LEU A 230 0.56 17.64 -0.27
CA LEU A 230 0.52 16.34 -0.95
C LEU A 230 1.88 15.99 -1.57
N VAL A 231 2.53 16.95 -2.23
CA VAL A 231 3.89 16.79 -2.76
C VAL A 231 4.89 16.57 -1.62
N ARG A 232 4.82 17.35 -0.54
CA ARG A 232 5.66 17.19 0.67
C ARG A 232 5.51 15.80 1.27
N TYR A 233 4.26 15.35 1.44
CA TYR A 233 3.91 14.04 1.97
C TYR A 233 4.53 12.93 1.11
N PHE A 234 4.29 12.94 -0.21
CA PHE A 234 4.85 11.92 -1.10
C PHE A 234 6.39 11.91 -1.10
N ARG A 235 7.04 13.08 -1.10
CA ARG A 235 8.50 13.17 -0.99
C ARG A 235 9.02 12.53 0.31
N SER A 236 8.30 12.70 1.42
CA SER A 236 8.67 12.10 2.72
C SER A 236 8.57 10.57 2.72
N LEU A 237 7.72 9.99 1.87
CA LEU A 237 7.57 8.53 1.76
C LEU A 237 8.72 7.87 0.99
N ILE A 238 9.33 8.55 0.02
CA ILE A 238 10.39 8.00 -0.85
C ILE A 238 11.52 7.32 -0.06
N PRO A 239 12.18 7.97 0.92
CA PRO A 239 13.25 7.34 1.69
C PRO A 239 12.78 6.21 2.61
N LEU A 240 11.47 6.11 2.85
CA LEU A 240 10.87 5.05 3.67
C LEU A 240 10.51 3.80 2.87
N LEU A 241 10.51 3.84 1.53
CA LEU A 241 10.15 2.67 0.73
C LEU A 241 11.30 1.65 0.69
N ALA A 242 10.95 0.39 0.89
CA ALA A 242 11.88 -0.74 0.79
C ALA A 242 12.35 -0.89 -0.66
N ALA A 243 13.55 -0.41 -0.96
CA ALA A 243 14.09 -0.46 -2.32
C ALA A 243 14.51 -1.90 -2.70
N PRO A 244 14.41 -2.29 -3.98
CA PRO A 244 13.79 -1.57 -5.11
C PRO A 244 12.31 -1.93 -5.32
N ASP A 245 11.70 -2.66 -4.37
CA ASP A 245 10.43 -3.37 -4.60
C ASP A 245 9.21 -2.65 -4.00
N GLY A 246 9.42 -1.63 -3.18
CA GLY A 246 8.37 -0.91 -2.47
C GLY A 246 7.35 -0.23 -3.38
N TRP A 247 6.13 -0.07 -2.87
CA TRP A 247 5.02 0.55 -3.58
C TRP A 247 4.36 1.64 -2.77
N ILE A 248 4.02 2.74 -3.43
CA ILE A 248 2.98 3.67 -2.94
C ILE A 248 1.73 3.41 -3.78
N ILE A 249 0.64 3.04 -3.12
CA ILE A 249 -0.66 2.87 -3.73
C ILE A 249 -1.56 4.04 -3.34
N VAL A 250 -2.17 4.66 -4.33
CA VAL A 250 -3.19 5.69 -4.18
C VAL A 250 -4.49 5.15 -4.75
N LYS A 251 -5.58 5.20 -3.99
CA LYS A 251 -6.94 4.92 -4.48
C LYS A 251 -7.84 6.08 -4.11
N GLN A 252 -8.22 6.88 -5.09
CA GLN A 252 -8.89 8.16 -4.84
C GLN A 252 -10.03 8.40 -5.82
N ASN A 253 -11.00 9.22 -5.40
CA ASN A 253 -11.94 9.85 -6.31
C ASN A 253 -11.19 10.73 -7.32
N VAL A 254 -11.72 10.85 -8.52
CA VAL A 254 -11.16 11.70 -9.57
C VAL A 254 -12.25 12.66 -10.00
N SER A 255 -11.94 13.95 -9.95
CA SER A 255 -12.86 15.01 -10.37
C SER A 255 -13.20 14.86 -11.85
N THR A 256 -14.45 15.15 -12.18
CA THR A 256 -14.95 15.25 -13.55
C THR A 256 -15.40 16.68 -13.89
N ALA A 257 -15.05 17.66 -13.05
CA ALA A 257 -15.38 19.06 -13.28
C ALA A 257 -14.56 19.67 -14.44
N GLY A 258 -15.13 20.67 -15.09
CA GLY A 258 -14.60 21.28 -16.33
C GLY A 258 -14.92 20.44 -17.58
N ASP A 259 -14.79 21.07 -18.75
CA ASP A 259 -15.19 20.48 -20.05
C ASP A 259 -14.53 19.12 -20.34
N LYS A 260 -13.33 18.89 -19.80
CA LYS A 260 -12.54 17.67 -20.01
C LYS A 260 -12.31 16.88 -18.72
N GLY A 261 -13.00 17.20 -17.63
CA GLY A 261 -12.68 16.63 -16.32
C GLY A 261 -11.30 17.04 -15.82
N ASP A 262 -10.84 18.24 -16.19
CA ASP A 262 -9.49 18.76 -15.93
C ASP A 262 -9.45 19.80 -14.81
N GLN A 263 -10.57 20.05 -14.13
CA GLN A 263 -10.66 20.95 -12.99
C GLN A 263 -10.84 20.17 -11.69
N ASP A 264 -10.30 20.74 -10.62
CA ASP A 264 -10.48 20.24 -9.27
C ASP A 264 -11.80 20.77 -8.68
N THR A 265 -12.37 20.02 -7.74
CA THR A 265 -13.59 20.39 -7.03
C THR A 265 -13.30 20.50 -5.54
N PHE A 266 -13.59 21.64 -4.94
CA PHE A 266 -13.55 21.81 -3.49
C PHE A 266 -14.90 21.41 -2.86
N TRP A 267 -14.84 20.67 -1.77
CA TRP A 267 -15.99 20.27 -0.96
C TRP A 267 -15.99 21.03 0.36
N GLU A 268 -16.97 21.93 0.53
CA GLU A 268 -17.10 22.81 1.70
C GLU A 268 -17.21 22.03 3.01
N ASP A 269 -18.09 21.03 3.04
CA ASP A 269 -18.49 20.33 4.27
C ASP A 269 -17.31 19.66 4.98
N GLU A 270 -16.33 19.18 4.23
CA GLU A 270 -15.17 18.44 4.74
C GLU A 270 -13.83 19.11 4.44
N CYS A 271 -13.85 20.35 3.94
CA CYS A 271 -12.66 21.14 3.58
C CYS A 271 -11.63 20.34 2.77
N SER A 272 -12.09 19.68 1.70
CA SER A 272 -11.30 18.77 0.87
C SER A 272 -11.31 19.18 -0.59
N VAL A 273 -10.31 18.74 -1.35
CA VAL A 273 -10.20 18.96 -2.79
C VAL A 273 -10.14 17.63 -3.51
N THR A 274 -11.19 17.28 -4.25
CA THR A 274 -11.10 16.19 -5.21
C THR A 274 -10.45 16.68 -6.49
N ARG A 275 -9.32 16.06 -6.83
CA ARG A 275 -8.47 16.48 -7.95
C ARG A 275 -8.78 15.75 -9.25
N SER A 276 -8.52 16.40 -10.37
CA SER A 276 -8.54 15.76 -11.69
C SER A 276 -7.42 14.72 -11.81
N ASP A 277 -7.58 13.75 -12.74
CA ASP A 277 -6.55 12.73 -13.00
C ASP A 277 -5.25 13.36 -13.49
N ARG A 278 -5.37 14.42 -14.31
CA ARG A 278 -4.24 15.19 -14.83
C ARG A 278 -3.47 15.85 -13.68
N HIS A 279 -4.17 16.49 -12.75
CA HIS A 279 -3.52 17.19 -11.65
C HIS A 279 -2.84 16.21 -10.68
N LEU A 280 -3.51 15.11 -10.29
CA LEU A 280 -2.89 14.07 -9.46
C LEU A 280 -1.57 13.55 -10.05
N ARG A 281 -1.54 13.28 -11.35
CA ARG A 281 -0.32 12.82 -12.05
C ARG A 281 0.80 13.86 -11.99
N ALA A 282 0.48 15.13 -12.22
CA ALA A 282 1.44 16.22 -12.13
C ALA A 282 2.04 16.31 -10.71
N LEU A 283 1.23 16.13 -9.66
CA LEU A 283 1.71 16.14 -8.28
C LEU A 283 2.59 14.93 -7.94
N PHE A 284 2.30 13.74 -8.50
CA PHE A 284 3.19 12.58 -8.38
C PHE A 284 4.57 12.87 -9.00
N GLU A 285 4.59 13.43 -10.21
CA GLU A 285 5.82 13.79 -10.91
C GLU A 285 6.62 14.86 -10.14
N GLN A 286 5.95 15.91 -9.66
CA GLN A 286 6.56 16.93 -8.81
C GLN A 286 7.17 16.34 -7.53
N ALA A 287 6.57 15.30 -6.97
CA ALA A 287 7.10 14.59 -5.81
C ALA A 287 8.31 13.69 -6.13
N GLY A 288 8.69 13.52 -7.40
CA GLY A 288 9.76 12.61 -7.80
C GLY A 288 9.29 11.15 -7.91
N LEU A 289 8.00 10.93 -8.13
CA LEU A 289 7.40 9.62 -8.35
C LEU A 289 7.07 9.42 -9.83
N VAL A 290 7.07 8.16 -10.26
CA VAL A 290 6.58 7.73 -11.56
C VAL A 290 5.36 6.84 -11.39
N LEU A 291 4.37 7.01 -12.25
CA LEU A 291 3.24 6.10 -12.34
C LEU A 291 3.66 4.83 -13.08
N VAL A 292 3.54 3.69 -12.41
CA VAL A 292 3.87 2.38 -12.98
C VAL A 292 2.63 1.68 -13.53
N GLN A 293 1.52 1.73 -12.79
CA GLN A 293 0.25 1.12 -13.21
C GLN A 293 -0.92 1.95 -12.70
N THR A 294 -1.97 2.07 -13.51
CA THR A 294 -3.25 2.65 -13.08
C THR A 294 -4.42 1.78 -13.51
N LEU A 295 -5.52 1.83 -12.76
CA LEU A 295 -6.77 1.13 -13.07
C LEU A 295 -7.95 1.92 -12.51
N ARG A 296 -8.99 2.12 -13.31
CA ARG A 296 -10.28 2.69 -12.87
C ARG A 296 -11.11 1.60 -12.18
N GLN A 297 -11.63 1.90 -10.99
CA GLN A 297 -12.58 1.04 -10.26
C GLN A 297 -13.82 0.79 -11.13
N THR A 298 -14.29 -0.46 -11.14
CA THR A 298 -15.54 -0.86 -11.79
C THR A 298 -16.54 -1.40 -10.77
N GLY A 299 -17.81 -1.49 -11.16
CA GLY A 299 -18.87 -2.01 -10.28
C GLY A 299 -19.42 -1.01 -9.25
N PHE A 300 -19.08 0.27 -9.38
CA PHE A 300 -19.72 1.36 -8.63
C PHE A 300 -20.84 1.99 -9.47
N PRO A 301 -21.89 2.57 -8.85
CA PRO A 301 -22.92 3.32 -9.57
C PRO A 301 -22.34 4.49 -10.39
N GLU A 302 -22.87 4.71 -11.59
CA GLU A 302 -22.37 5.75 -12.52
C GLU A 302 -22.52 7.18 -12.00
N ARG A 303 -23.46 7.41 -11.07
CA ARG A 303 -23.68 8.72 -10.43
C ARG A 303 -22.55 9.15 -9.49
N LEU A 304 -21.68 8.23 -9.09
CA LEU A 304 -20.55 8.54 -8.22
C LEU A 304 -19.37 9.01 -9.06
N LEU A 305 -18.51 9.82 -8.44
CA LEU A 305 -17.22 10.16 -9.04
C LEU A 305 -16.44 8.88 -9.40
N PRO A 306 -15.72 8.88 -10.53
CA PRO A 306 -14.86 7.77 -10.87
C PRO A 306 -13.77 7.61 -9.81
N VAL A 307 -13.56 6.38 -9.34
CA VAL A 307 -12.45 6.03 -8.45
C VAL A 307 -11.32 5.43 -9.28
N ARG A 308 -10.09 5.84 -9.01
CA ARG A 308 -8.90 5.34 -9.71
C ARG A 308 -7.81 4.92 -8.74
N MET A 309 -7.14 3.83 -9.10
CA MET A 309 -5.96 3.33 -8.42
C MET A 309 -4.70 3.70 -9.20
N TYR A 310 -3.65 4.07 -8.48
CA TYR A 310 -2.33 4.39 -9.00
C TYR A 310 -1.28 3.64 -8.19
N ALA A 311 -0.38 2.94 -8.87
CA ALA A 311 0.80 2.33 -8.29
C ALA A 311 2.01 3.16 -8.67
N LEU A 312 2.67 3.73 -7.67
CA LEU A 312 3.75 4.68 -7.83
C LEU A 312 5.05 4.11 -7.27
N ARG A 313 6.17 4.52 -7.86
CA ARG A 313 7.53 4.26 -7.37
C ARG A 313 8.40 5.52 -7.53
N PRO A 314 9.51 5.65 -6.78
CA PRO A 314 10.49 6.70 -7.02
C PRO A 314 11.01 6.69 -8.46
N ALA A 315 11.08 7.87 -9.08
CA ALA A 315 11.59 8.04 -10.45
C ALA A 315 13.03 7.52 -10.59
N ALA A 316 13.84 7.66 -9.53
CA ALA A 316 15.22 7.15 -9.47
C ALA A 316 15.34 5.62 -9.65
N TRP A 317 14.25 4.86 -9.54
CA TRP A 317 14.24 3.41 -9.74
C TRP A 317 13.91 3.00 -11.18
N ALA A 318 13.37 3.92 -12.00
CA ALA A 318 12.94 3.63 -13.37
C ALA A 318 14.07 3.11 -14.28
N GLY A 319 15.34 3.49 -14.00
CA GLY A 319 16.51 2.99 -14.73
C GLY A 319 17.12 1.67 -14.21
N ARG A 320 16.67 1.17 -13.05
CA ARG A 320 17.18 -0.08 -12.44
C ARG A 320 16.29 -1.30 -12.74
N ALA A 321 15.06 -1.06 -13.17
CA ALA A 321 14.15 -2.07 -13.69
C ALA A 321 14.43 -2.26 -15.19
N GLY A 322 15.43 -3.05 -15.53
CA GLY A 322 15.82 -3.31 -16.92
C GLY A 322 14.65 -3.79 -17.80
N GLY A 323 14.51 -3.15 -18.97
CA GLY A 323 14.01 -3.76 -20.21
C GLY A 323 12.67 -4.49 -20.13
N GLY A 324 11.57 -3.78 -19.87
CA GLY A 324 10.22 -4.34 -19.94
C GLY A 324 9.28 -3.43 -20.73
N ARG A 325 9.07 -3.78 -22.00
CA ARG A 325 8.10 -3.25 -23.00
C ARG A 325 7.20 -2.10 -22.53
N SER A 326 7.42 -0.93 -23.12
CA SER A 326 6.41 0.11 -23.31
C SER A 326 5.26 -0.46 -24.14
N GLU A 327 4.13 -0.81 -23.51
CA GLU A 327 2.88 -0.90 -24.24
C GLU A 327 2.34 0.52 -24.44
N GLY A 328 2.23 0.90 -25.71
CA GLY A 328 1.72 2.20 -26.12
C GLY A 328 0.30 2.43 -25.61
N VAL A 329 0.11 3.61 -25.03
CA VAL A 329 -1.21 4.19 -24.83
C VAL A 329 -1.81 4.42 -26.22
N LYS A 330 -2.82 3.64 -26.61
CA LYS A 330 -3.77 4.08 -27.64
C LYS A 330 -4.70 5.09 -26.98
N GLY A 331 -4.80 6.26 -27.62
CA GLY A 331 -5.65 7.38 -27.20
C GLY A 331 -7.14 7.12 -27.37
#